data_AF-A0A6L6QQ43-F1
#
_entry.id   AF-A0A6L6QQ43-F1
#
_cell.length_a   1.000
_cell.length_b   1.000
_cell.length_c   1.000
_cell.angle_alpha   90.00
_cell.angle_beta   90.00
_cell.angle_gamma   90.00
#
_symmetry.space_group_name_H-M   'P 1'
#
loop_
_entity.id
_entity.type
_entity.pdbx_description
1 polymer ?
#
loop_
_entity_poly.entity_id
_entity_poly.type
_entity_poly.pdbx_seq_one_letter_code
_entity_poly.pdbx_strand_id
1 'polypeptide(L)' 'MAALNTALNLALDGLSPEESVELKTTFGKVMGEVVLELINPAIKAFPELAVDDKAWRDIAVAQAGARFKQNENS' A
#
# COMPACT_ATOMS: atom_id res chain seq x y z
N MET A 1 4.13 9.39 3.29
CA MET A 1 3.03 8.39 3.18
C MET A 1 1.65 9.06 3.18
N ALA A 2 1.33 9.99 4.10
CA ALA A 2 0.02 10.67 4.12
C ALA A 2 -0.32 11.44 2.82
N ALA A 3 0.59 12.25 2.29
CA ALA A 3 0.36 13.02 1.06
C ALA A 3 0.05 12.15 -0.17
N LEU A 4 0.71 10.99 -0.31
CA LEU A 4 0.44 10.05 -1.40
C LEU A 4 -0.95 9.43 -1.24
N ASN A 5 -1.31 9.04 -0.01
CA ASN A 5 -2.60 8.43 0.27
C ASN A 5 -3.77 9.41 0.07
N THR A 6 -3.58 10.68 0.47
CA THR A 6 -4.54 11.75 0.23
C THR A 6 -4.68 12.05 -1.26
N ALA A 7 -3.57 12.13 -2.00
CA ALA A 7 -3.60 12.30 -3.45
C ALA A 7 -4.28 11.10 -4.16
N LEU A 8 -4.07 9.88 -3.67
CA LEU A 8 -4.71 8.67 -4.19
C LEU A 8 -6.22 8.71 -3.93
N ASN A 9 -6.64 9.05 -2.71
CA ASN A 9 -8.06 9.14 -2.36
C ASN A 9 -8.77 10.24 -3.14
N LEU A 10 -8.15 11.41 -3.34
CA LEU A 10 -8.68 12.48 -4.19
C LEU A 10 -8.75 12.07 -5.67
N ALA A 11 -7.76 11.33 -6.17
CA ALA A 11 -7.76 10.81 -7.53
C ALA A 11 -8.79 9.68 -7.74
N LEU A 12 -9.18 9.00 -6.66
CA LEU A 12 -10.19 7.95 -6.66
C LEU A 12 -11.61 8.51 -6.47
N ASP A 13 -11.75 9.72 -5.93
CA ASP A 13 -13.03 10.35 -5.66
C ASP A 13 -13.67 10.83 -6.97
N GLY A 14 -14.88 10.34 -7.27
CA GLY A 14 -15.59 10.63 -8.52
C GLY A 14 -15.27 9.71 -9.71
N LEU A 15 -14.41 8.70 -9.54
CA LEU A 15 -14.21 7.69 -10.59
C LEU A 15 -15.42 6.77 -10.72
N SER A 16 -15.78 6.46 -11.97
CA SER A 16 -16.71 5.39 -12.26
C SER A 16 -16.14 4.03 -11.80
N PRO A 17 -16.99 3.01 -11.61
CA PRO A 17 -16.54 1.67 -11.24
C PRO A 17 -15.48 1.09 -12.20
N GLU A 18 -15.61 1.36 -13.51
CA GLU A 18 -14.67 0.89 -14.54
C GLU A 18 -13.30 1.56 -14.40
N GLU A 19 -13.25 2.88 -14.22
CA GLU A 19 -12.01 3.62 -14.01
C GLU A 19 -11.33 3.22 -12.70
N SER A 20 -12.10 2.93 -11.64
CA SER A 20 -11.57 2.40 -10.38
C SER A 20 -10.89 1.05 -10.56
N VAL A 21 -11.48 0.16 -11.38
CA VAL A 21 -10.92 -1.16 -11.69
C VAL A 21 -9.65 -1.02 -12.52
N GLU A 22 -9.63 -0.16 -13.52
CA GLU A 22 -8.47 0.09 -14.37
C GLU A 22 -7.31 0.67 -13.55
N LEU A 23 -7.58 1.65 -12.70
CA LEU A 23 -6.58 2.27 -11.83
C LEU A 23 -6.01 1.26 -10.83
N LYS A 24 -6.86 0.47 -10.16
CA LYS A 24 -6.40 -0.60 -9.25
C LYS A 24 -5.55 -1.64 -9.98
N THR A 25 -5.92 -2.00 -11.20
CA THR A 25 -5.18 -2.96 -12.02
C THR A 25 -3.81 -2.42 -12.37
N THR A 26 -3.74 -1.17 -12.83
CA THR A 26 -2.49 -0.51 -13.20
C THR A 26 -1.58 -0.34 -11.98
N PHE A 27 -2.13 0.10 -10.85
CA PHE A 27 -1.40 0.20 -9.60
C PHE A 27 -0.86 -1.16 -9.14
N GLY A 28 -1.68 -2.22 -9.25
CA GLY A 28 -1.27 -3.59 -8.93
C GLY A 28 -0.08 -4.07 -9.77
N LYS A 29 -0.06 -3.75 -11.08
CA LYS A 29 1.08 -4.07 -11.96
C LYS A 29 2.36 -3.38 -11.52
N VAL A 30 2.30 -2.06 -11.30
CA VAL A 30 3.46 -1.28 -10.83
C VAL A 30 3.97 -1.79 -9.48
N MET A 31 3.06 -2.08 -8.54
CA MET A 31 3.46 -2.66 -7.26
C MET A 31 4.09 -4.05 -7.41
N GLY A 32 3.62 -4.85 -8.36
CA GLY A 32 4.24 -6.13 -8.71
C GLY A 32 5.69 -5.96 -9.15
N GLU A 33 5.96 -4.99 -10.03
CA GLU A 33 7.32 -4.66 -10.46
C GLU A 33 8.19 -4.22 -9.28
N VAL A 34 7.71 -3.31 -8.44
CA VAL A 34 8.43 -2.87 -7.22
C VAL A 34 8.76 -4.05 -6.30
N VAL A 35 7.81 -4.98 -6.11
CA VAL A 35 8.04 -6.18 -5.29
C VAL A 35 9.14 -7.04 -5.88
N LEU A 36 9.09 -7.30 -7.19
CA LEU A 36 10.02 -8.19 -7.87
C LEU A 36 11.43 -7.59 -8.00
N GLU A 37 11.52 -6.30 -8.31
CA GLU A 37 12.79 -5.62 -8.63
C GLU A 37 13.50 -5.03 -7.41
N LEU A 38 12.76 -4.70 -6.35
CA LEU A 38 13.34 -4.02 -5.18
C LEU A 38 13.15 -4.82 -3.90
N ILE A 39 11.92 -5.19 -3.55
CA ILE A 39 11.62 -5.81 -2.25
C ILE A 39 12.23 -7.21 -2.14
N ASN A 40 12.01 -8.06 -3.15
CA ASN A 40 12.52 -9.44 -3.13
C ASN A 40 14.06 -9.49 -3.12
N PRO A 41 14.78 -8.69 -3.95
CA PRO A 41 16.24 -8.60 -3.85
C PRO A 41 16.72 -8.10 -2.49
N ALA A 42 16.03 -7.12 -1.89
CA ALA A 42 16.38 -6.62 -0.56
C ALA A 42 16.22 -7.71 0.51
N ILE A 43 15.11 -8.46 0.50
CA ILE A 43 14.89 -9.58 1.43
C ILE A 43 15.95 -10.68 1.22
N LYS A 44 16.34 -10.94 -0.03
CA LYS A 44 17.40 -11.91 -0.32
C LYS A 44 18.76 -11.47 0.20
N ALA A 45 19.06 -10.17 0.13
CA ALA A 45 20.30 -9.59 0.65
C ALA A 45 20.31 -9.47 2.19
N PHE A 46 19.13 -9.26 2.78
CA PHE A 46 18.91 -9.06 4.21
C PHE A 46 17.76 -9.96 4.69
N PRO A 47 18.02 -11.25 4.96
CA PRO A 47 16.99 -12.24 5.30
C PRO A 47 16.15 -11.86 6.54
N GLU A 48 16.68 -11.05 7.44
CA GLU A 48 15.98 -10.48 8.59
C GLU A 48 14.77 -9.60 8.22
N LEU A 49 14.70 -9.12 6.97
CA LEU A 49 13.55 -8.40 6.43
C LEU A 49 12.39 -9.35 6.03
N ALA A 50 12.63 -10.66 5.96
CA ALA A 50 11.58 -11.64 5.73
C ALA A 50 10.73 -11.77 7.00
N VAL A 51 9.66 -10.98 7.09
CA VAL A 51 8.70 -11.05 8.18
C VAL A 51 7.59 -12.05 7.87
N ASP A 52 7.12 -12.75 8.90
CA ASP A 52 6.06 -13.75 8.76
C ASP A 52 4.67 -13.10 8.59
N ASP A 53 3.67 -13.93 8.25
CA ASP A 53 2.29 -13.47 8.05
C ASP A 53 1.69 -12.80 9.30
N LYS A 54 2.15 -13.18 10.49
CA LYS A 54 1.67 -12.59 11.74
C LYS A 54 2.21 -11.16 11.89
N ALA A 55 3.51 -10.97 11.69
CA ALA A 55 4.14 -9.65 11.70
C ALA A 55 3.55 -8.74 10.60
N TRP A 56 3.29 -9.27 9.39
CA TRP A 56 2.60 -8.51 8.34
C TRP A 56 1.19 -8.07 8.76
N ARG A 57 0.41 -8.96 9.38
CA ARG A 57 -0.92 -8.61 9.91
C ARG A 57 -0.82 -7.52 10.98
N ASP A 58 0.13 -7.65 11.91
CA ASP A 58 0.31 -6.67 12.99
C ASP A 58 0.69 -5.29 12.44
N ILE A 59 1.57 -5.25 11.43
CA ILE A 59 1.92 -4.01 10.71
C ILE A 59 0.70 -3.43 9.99
N ALA A 60 -0.07 -4.27 9.29
CA ALA A 60 -1.28 -3.83 8.57
C ALA A 60 -2.32 -3.22 9.53
N VAL A 61 -2.56 -3.86 10.67
CA VAL A 61 -3.46 -3.37 11.73
C VAL A 61 -2.94 -2.04 12.31
N ALA A 62 -1.66 -1.94 12.63
CA ALA A 62 -1.06 -0.71 13.13
C ALA A 62 -1.20 0.45 12.14
N GLN A 63 -0.98 0.18 10.84
CA GLN A 63 -1.13 1.17 9.78
C GLN A 63 -2.61 1.54 9.53
N ALA A 64 -3.55 0.60 9.65
CA ALA A 64 -4.98 0.89 9.58
C ALA A 64 -5.43 1.78 10.75
N GLY A 65 -4.97 1.47 11.97
CA GLY A 65 -5.24 2.28 13.16
C GLY A 65 -4.65 3.70 13.06
N ALA A 66 -3.44 3.85 12.51
CA ALA A 66 -2.84 5.16 12.26
C ALA A 66 -3.66 6.00 11.27
N ARG A 67 -4.19 5.37 10.21
CA ARG A 67 -5.08 6.01 9.23
C ARG A 67 -6.39 6.47 9.86
N PHE A 68 -6.99 5.65 10.70
CA PHE A 68 -8.23 6.00 11.41
C PHE A 68 -8.04 7.26 12.28
N LYS A 69 -6.94 7.32 13.05
CA LYS A 69 -6.62 8.48 13.90
C LYS A 69 -6.27 9.76 13.12
N GLN A 70 -5.77 9.64 11.88
CA GLN A 70 -5.52 10.80 11.03
C GLN A 70 -6.81 11.39 10.44
N ASN A 71 -7.82 10.55 10.18
CA ASN A 71 -9.13 11.00 9.69
C ASN A 71 -10.01 11.64 10.79
N GLU A 72 -9.82 11.32 12.07
CA GLU A 72 -10.55 11.98 13.17
C GLU A 72 -10.02 13.38 13.51
N ASN A 73 -8.80 13.73 13.06
CA ASN A 73 -8.12 14.99 13.35
C ASN A 73 -7.99 15.94 12.14
N SER A 74 -8.65 15.63 11.02
CA SER A 74 -8.72 16.46 9.81
C SER A 74 -10.16 16.89 9.54
#